data_AF-A0AAD2CCY2-F1
#
_entry.id   AF-A0AAD2CCY2-F1
#
_cell.length_a   1.000
_cell.length_b   1.000
_cell.length_c   1.000
_cell.angle_alpha   90.00
_cell.angle_beta   90.00
_cell.angle_gamma   90.00
#
_symmetry.space_group_name_H-M   'P 1'
#
loop_
_entity.id
_entity.type
_entity.pdbx_description
1 polymer ?
#
loop_
_entity_poly.entity_id
_entity_poly.type
_entity_poly.pdbx_seq_one_letter_code
_entity_poly.pdbx_strand_id
1 'polypeptide(L)'
;MMQIKAQFSTIILGTLSFAGSSYVLYHVARSFYQYGCEGTLNLIWLGDPFPNSPILEYSKLVVVTESSLKKEENLLDEIESARQRAEAEVLDGGDKSTKRSLLLLWMRNYPELEKVLGEISHKLDKIAARVDGILLSNVDSSARKVQELRSKRKELSRKTVACMGRCDALMTLFKVLRDEK
;
A
#
# COMPACT_ATOMS: atom_id res chain seq x y z
N MET A 1 -50.32 -34.58 -19.39
CA MET A 1 -49.97 -33.26 -18.80
C MET A 1 -49.40 -33.32 -17.37
N MET A 2 -49.48 -34.45 -16.66
CA MET A 2 -49.05 -34.55 -15.25
C MET A 2 -47.55 -34.88 -15.05
N GLN A 3 -46.93 -35.64 -15.97
CA GLN A 3 -45.51 -36.04 -15.85
C GLN A 3 -44.50 -34.90 -16.06
N ILE A 4 -44.84 -33.88 -16.86
CA ILE A 4 -43.93 -32.76 -17.17
C ILE A 4 -43.72 -31.89 -15.92
N LYS A 5 -44.74 -31.72 -15.06
CA LYS A 5 -44.63 -30.90 -13.84
C LYS A 5 -43.68 -31.49 -12.79
N ALA A 6 -43.58 -32.83 -12.71
CA ALA A 6 -42.71 -33.50 -11.75
C ALA A 6 -41.23 -33.33 -12.09
N GLN A 7 -40.85 -33.40 -13.38
CA GLN A 7 -39.46 -33.27 -13.81
C GLN A 7 -38.91 -31.84 -13.68
N PHE A 8 -39.74 -30.81 -13.91
CA PHE A 8 -39.32 -29.43 -13.69
C PHE A 8 -39.07 -29.13 -12.20
N SER A 9 -39.86 -29.70 -11.29
CA SER A 9 -39.67 -29.50 -9.84
C SER A 9 -38.33 -30.08 -9.35
N THR A 10 -37.96 -31.30 -9.78
CA THR A 10 -36.69 -31.93 -9.41
C THR A 10 -35.46 -31.22 -10.00
N ILE A 11 -35.57 -30.68 -11.22
CA ILE A 11 -34.47 -29.91 -11.83
C ILE A 11 -34.27 -28.56 -11.12
N ILE A 12 -35.36 -27.89 -10.70
CA ILE A 12 -35.29 -26.63 -9.96
C ILE A 12 -34.75 -26.85 -8.55
N LEU A 13 -35.18 -27.91 -7.84
CA LEU A 13 -34.61 -28.28 -6.53
C LEU A 13 -33.13 -28.71 -6.63
N GLY A 14 -32.74 -29.37 -7.71
CA GLY A 14 -31.35 -29.79 -7.97
C GLY A 14 -30.42 -28.61 -8.25
N THR A 15 -30.85 -27.63 -9.05
CA THR A 15 -30.04 -26.45 -9.39
C THR A 15 -29.93 -25.45 -8.23
N LEU A 16 -31.00 -25.26 -7.44
CA LEU A 16 -30.94 -24.48 -6.18
C LEU A 16 -30.00 -25.12 -5.15
N SER A 17 -29.99 -26.45 -5.03
CA SER A 17 -29.07 -27.14 -4.13
C SER A 17 -27.61 -27.07 -4.57
N PHE A 18 -27.33 -27.09 -5.87
CA PHE A 18 -25.96 -27.03 -6.42
C PHE A 18 -25.37 -25.61 -6.40
N ALA A 19 -26.20 -24.59 -6.66
CA ALA A 19 -25.77 -23.19 -6.52
C ALA A 19 -25.57 -22.81 -5.05
N GLY A 20 -26.44 -23.29 -4.16
CA GLY A 20 -26.29 -23.13 -2.71
C GLY A 20 -25.05 -23.83 -2.16
N SER A 21 -24.76 -25.06 -2.61
CA SER A 21 -23.59 -25.80 -2.14
C SER A 21 -22.28 -25.17 -2.61
N SER A 22 -22.20 -24.65 -3.85
CA SER A 22 -21.03 -23.92 -4.34
C SER A 22 -20.78 -22.62 -3.57
N TYR A 23 -21.84 -21.88 -3.25
CA TYR A 23 -21.75 -20.65 -2.45
C TYR A 23 -21.30 -20.93 -1.01
N VAL A 24 -21.88 -21.95 -0.37
CA VAL A 24 -21.50 -22.38 0.98
C VAL A 24 -20.06 -22.90 0.99
N LEU A 25 -19.67 -23.71 0.00
CA LEU A 25 -18.31 -24.25 -0.09
C LEU A 25 -17.28 -23.13 -0.32
N TYR A 26 -17.61 -22.11 -1.13
CA TYR A 26 -16.77 -20.92 -1.31
C TYR A 26 -16.59 -20.17 0.00
N HIS A 27 -17.66 -19.95 0.77
CA HIS A 27 -17.58 -19.26 2.07
C HIS A 27 -16.86 -20.08 3.13
N VAL A 28 -17.06 -21.40 3.17
CA VAL A 28 -16.34 -22.29 4.08
C VAL A 28 -14.85 -22.33 3.70
N ALA A 29 -14.50 -22.47 2.42
CA ALA A 29 -13.11 -22.44 1.97
C ALA A 29 -12.45 -21.09 2.27
N ARG A 30 -13.16 -19.98 2.01
CA ARG A 30 -12.69 -18.63 2.35
C ARG A 30 -12.49 -18.48 3.86
N SER A 31 -13.43 -18.95 4.67
CA SER A 31 -13.35 -18.90 6.14
C SER A 31 -12.20 -19.75 6.65
N PHE A 32 -11.97 -20.91 6.03
CA PHE A 32 -10.86 -21.80 6.36
C PHE A 32 -9.51 -21.15 6.06
N TYR A 33 -9.38 -20.50 4.90
CA TYR A 33 -8.20 -19.68 4.57
C TYR A 33 -8.04 -18.48 5.51
N GLN A 34 -9.14 -17.91 5.98
CA GLN A 34 -9.13 -16.68 6.78
C GLN A 34 -8.94 -16.91 8.27
N TYR A 35 -9.39 -18.04 8.82
CA TYR A 35 -9.52 -18.28 10.26
C TYR A 35 -9.02 -19.67 10.71
N GLY A 36 -8.66 -20.57 9.79
CA GLY A 36 -8.27 -21.96 10.09
C GLY A 36 -9.46 -22.87 10.43
N CYS A 37 -9.20 -24.16 10.72
CA CYS A 37 -10.24 -25.15 11.05
C CYS A 37 -11.11 -24.70 12.23
N GLU A 38 -10.46 -24.29 13.32
CA GLU A 38 -11.09 -23.92 14.58
C GLU A 38 -11.91 -22.64 14.46
N GLY A 39 -11.38 -21.64 13.76
CA GLY A 39 -12.10 -20.40 13.48
C GLY A 39 -13.27 -20.58 12.51
N THR A 40 -13.19 -21.53 11.58
CA THR A 40 -14.30 -21.85 10.65
C THR A 40 -15.43 -22.60 11.36
N LEU A 41 -15.09 -23.54 12.24
CA LEU A 41 -16.08 -24.22 13.08
C LEU A 41 -16.79 -23.23 14.01
N ASN A 42 -16.05 -22.31 14.63
CA ASN A 42 -16.65 -21.24 15.41
C ASN A 42 -17.53 -20.31 14.57
N LEU A 43 -17.13 -19.95 13.36
CA LEU A 43 -17.92 -19.09 12.46
C LEU A 43 -19.24 -19.74 12.02
N ILE A 44 -19.26 -21.06 11.83
CA ILE A 44 -20.46 -21.83 11.49
C ILE A 44 -21.37 -22.01 12.71
N TRP A 45 -20.81 -22.22 13.89
CA TRP A 45 -21.57 -22.62 15.09
C TRP A 45 -22.01 -21.45 15.98
N LEU A 46 -21.21 -20.39 16.05
CA LEU A 46 -21.45 -19.20 16.89
C LEU A 46 -21.85 -17.95 16.06
N GLY A 47 -21.80 -18.03 14.72
CA GLY A 47 -21.82 -16.87 13.83
C GLY A 47 -20.44 -16.21 13.74
N ASP A 48 -20.24 -15.30 12.77
CA ASP A 48 -18.95 -14.58 12.61
C ASP A 48 -18.55 -13.95 13.96
N PRO A 49 -17.50 -14.46 14.64
CA PRO A 49 -17.13 -13.92 15.94
C PRO A 49 -16.46 -12.55 15.80
N PHE A 50 -16.18 -12.09 14.58
CA PHE A 50 -15.42 -10.87 14.33
C PHE A 50 -15.91 -10.00 13.16
N PRO A 51 -17.18 -9.52 13.15
CA PRO A 51 -17.62 -8.48 12.21
C PRO A 51 -16.79 -7.18 12.36
N ASN A 52 -16.17 -6.97 13.52
CA ASN A 52 -15.25 -5.87 13.87
C ASN A 52 -13.89 -6.41 14.37
N SER A 53 -13.27 -7.40 13.71
CA SER A 53 -11.91 -7.80 14.14
C SER A 53 -10.94 -6.62 13.99
N PRO A 54 -10.14 -6.30 15.02
CA PRO A 54 -9.03 -5.35 14.91
C PRO A 54 -8.12 -5.67 13.72
N ILE A 55 -7.96 -6.97 13.40
CA ILE A 55 -7.21 -7.47 12.23
C ILE A 55 -7.74 -6.89 10.91
N LEU A 56 -9.06 -6.81 10.73
CA LEU A 56 -9.66 -6.25 9.52
C LEU A 56 -9.38 -4.74 9.43
N GLU A 57 -9.49 -4.02 10.55
CA GLU A 57 -9.17 -2.59 10.60
C GLU A 57 -7.69 -2.33 10.28
N TYR A 58 -6.79 -3.11 10.88
CA TYR A 58 -5.35 -3.02 10.56
C TYR A 58 -5.07 -3.35 9.10
N SER A 59 -5.74 -4.34 8.53
CA SER A 59 -5.56 -4.68 7.11
C SER A 59 -6.00 -3.54 6.18
N LYS A 60 -7.13 -2.88 6.48
CA LYS A 60 -7.58 -1.70 5.73
C LYS A 60 -6.60 -0.55 5.88
N LEU A 61 -6.11 -0.31 7.09
CA LEU A 61 -5.13 0.74 7.37
C LEU A 61 -3.82 0.50 6.61
N VAL A 62 -3.33 -0.74 6.56
CA VAL A 62 -2.14 -1.13 5.77
C VAL A 62 -2.34 -0.81 4.30
N VAL A 63 -3.47 -1.18 3.69
CA VAL A 63 -3.76 -0.91 2.27
C VAL A 63 -3.82 0.59 1.98
N VAL A 64 -4.49 1.37 2.83
CA VAL A 64 -4.54 2.83 2.69
C VAL A 64 -3.16 3.46 2.82
N THR A 65 -2.34 2.96 3.75
CA THR A 65 -0.99 3.47 4.01
C THR A 65 -0.06 3.13 2.85
N GLU A 66 -0.13 1.90 2.33
CA GLU A 66 0.64 1.45 1.17
C GLU A 66 0.31 2.27 -0.08
N SER A 67 -0.98 2.48 -0.37
CA SER A 67 -1.40 3.29 -1.52
C SER A 67 -1.00 4.76 -1.39
N SER A 68 -1.00 5.31 -0.16
CA SER A 68 -0.52 6.67 0.10
C SER A 68 0.99 6.78 -0.10
N LEU A 69 1.76 5.82 0.45
CA LEU A 69 3.21 5.77 0.29
C LEU A 69 3.61 5.65 -1.18
N LYS A 70 2.94 4.78 -1.93
CA LYS A 70 3.21 4.61 -3.37
C LYS A 70 3.00 5.88 -4.18
N LYS A 71 2.02 6.72 -3.80
CA LYS A 71 1.81 8.01 -4.48
C LYS A 71 3.00 8.95 -4.25
N GLU A 72 3.47 9.05 -3.02
CA GLU A 72 4.61 9.92 -2.69
C GLU A 72 5.93 9.35 -3.26
N GLU A 73 6.09 8.03 -3.31
CA GLU A 73 7.20 7.35 -3.98
C GLU A 73 7.23 7.68 -5.49
N ASN A 74 6.09 7.59 -6.18
CA ASN A 74 6.01 7.97 -7.60
C ASN A 74 6.35 9.45 -7.83
N LEU A 75 5.91 10.36 -6.95
CA LEU A 75 6.26 11.78 -7.07
C LEU A 75 7.77 12.01 -6.90
N LEU A 76 8.41 11.31 -5.96
CA LEU A 76 9.87 11.35 -5.82
C LEU A 76 10.57 10.78 -7.06
N ASP A 77 10.09 9.68 -7.61
CA ASP A 77 10.61 9.08 -8.85
C ASP A 77 10.50 10.05 -10.04
N GLU A 78 9.40 10.79 -10.16
CA GLU A 78 9.20 11.80 -11.20
C GLU A 78 10.20 12.96 -11.06
N ILE A 79 10.41 13.46 -9.84
CA ILE A 79 11.38 14.53 -9.55
C ILE A 79 12.80 14.06 -9.85
N GLU A 80 13.18 12.86 -9.39
CA GLU A 80 14.50 12.30 -9.65
C GLU A 80 14.72 12.03 -11.14
N SER A 81 13.71 11.53 -11.85
CA SER A 81 13.77 11.32 -13.29
C SER A 81 13.90 12.64 -14.06
N ALA A 82 13.22 13.70 -13.60
CA ALA A 82 13.36 15.04 -14.19
C ALA A 82 14.77 15.59 -13.97
N ARG A 83 15.34 15.39 -12.78
CA ARG A 83 16.74 15.74 -12.48
C ARG A 83 17.71 14.95 -13.34
N GLN A 84 17.56 13.63 -13.44
CA GLN A 84 18.45 12.77 -14.25
C GLN A 84 18.40 13.15 -15.73
N ARG A 85 17.23 13.51 -16.26
CA ARG A 85 17.09 14.06 -17.61
C ARG A 85 17.88 15.36 -17.77
N ALA A 86 17.74 16.28 -16.82
CA ALA A 86 18.51 17.52 -16.81
C ALA A 86 20.03 17.26 -16.72
N GLU A 87 20.47 16.25 -15.97
CA GLU A 87 21.88 15.84 -15.89
C GLU A 87 22.38 15.19 -17.19
N ALA A 88 21.54 14.39 -17.86
CA ALA A 88 21.86 13.69 -19.10
C ALA A 88 22.01 14.66 -20.28
N GLU A 89 21.19 15.71 -20.35
CA GLU A 89 21.35 16.79 -21.34
C GLU A 89 22.72 17.49 -21.23
N VAL A 90 23.42 17.39 -20.10
CA VAL A 90 24.75 17.98 -19.92
C VAL A 90 25.91 17.05 -20.33
N LEU A 91 25.66 15.75 -20.52
CA LEU A 91 26.73 14.78 -20.77
C LEU A 91 27.35 14.88 -22.17
N ASP A 92 26.84 15.75 -23.05
CA ASP A 92 27.38 15.96 -24.41
C ASP A 92 28.60 16.92 -24.48
N GLY A 93 29.42 16.97 -23.42
CA GLY A 93 30.73 17.65 -23.43
C GLY A 93 30.92 18.83 -22.47
N GLY A 94 30.00 19.07 -21.53
CA GLY A 94 30.12 20.16 -20.55
C GLY A 94 31.05 19.86 -19.36
N ASP A 95 31.95 20.81 -19.04
CA ASP A 95 32.76 20.82 -17.81
C ASP A 95 31.86 20.78 -16.53
N LYS A 96 32.42 20.43 -15.37
CA LYS A 96 31.70 20.39 -14.07
C LYS A 96 30.97 21.70 -13.77
N SER A 97 31.54 22.82 -14.20
CA SER A 97 30.93 24.16 -14.15
C SER A 97 29.59 24.23 -14.92
N THR A 98 29.55 23.67 -16.13
CA THR A 98 28.36 23.65 -16.99
C THR A 98 27.26 22.75 -16.42
N LYS A 99 27.63 21.59 -15.85
CA LYS A 99 26.71 20.70 -15.11
C LYS A 99 26.02 21.42 -13.95
N ARG A 100 26.81 22.15 -13.16
CA ARG A 100 26.29 22.93 -12.03
C ARG A 100 25.35 24.04 -12.48
N SER A 101 25.72 24.77 -13.54
CA SER A 101 24.96 25.90 -14.08
C SER A 101 23.60 25.47 -14.65
N LEU A 102 23.54 24.31 -15.31
CA LEU A 102 22.28 23.75 -15.83
C LEU A 102 21.39 23.17 -14.72
N LEU A 103 21.97 22.57 -13.68
CA LEU A 103 21.22 22.18 -12.47
C LEU A 103 20.61 23.40 -11.76
N LEU A 104 21.34 24.51 -11.67
CA LEU A 104 20.81 25.78 -11.16
C LEU A 104 19.67 26.33 -12.04
N LEU A 105 19.80 26.24 -13.36
CA LEU A 105 18.74 26.62 -14.31
C LEU A 105 17.50 25.74 -14.15
N TRP A 106 17.67 24.43 -14.02
CA TRP A 106 16.58 23.50 -13.74
C TRP A 106 15.89 23.88 -12.43
N MET A 107 16.62 24.06 -11.33
CA MET A 107 16.03 24.49 -10.05
C MET A 107 15.29 25.83 -10.16
N ARG A 108 15.83 26.78 -10.93
CA ARG A 108 15.18 28.08 -11.16
C ARG A 108 13.87 27.94 -11.92
N ASN A 109 13.75 26.95 -12.80
CA ASN A 109 12.53 26.62 -13.54
C ASN A 109 11.50 25.85 -12.69
N TYR A 110 11.90 25.35 -11.52
CA TYR A 110 11.00 24.71 -10.54
C TYR A 110 11.03 25.43 -9.19
N PRO A 111 10.54 26.69 -9.11
CA PRO A 111 10.55 27.46 -7.86
C PRO A 111 9.66 26.83 -6.77
N GLU A 112 8.68 26.03 -7.18
CA GLU A 112 7.78 25.32 -6.26
C GLU A 112 8.37 23.99 -5.77
N LEU A 113 9.54 23.56 -6.25
CA LEU A 113 10.11 22.27 -5.88
C LEU A 113 10.40 22.16 -4.39
N GLU A 114 10.90 23.23 -3.76
CA GLU A 114 11.14 23.26 -2.31
C GLU A 114 9.83 23.07 -1.54
N LYS A 115 8.76 23.73 -1.99
CA LYS A 115 7.42 23.59 -1.40
C LYS A 115 6.88 22.17 -1.59
N VAL A 116 7.00 21.60 -2.79
CA VAL A 116 6.57 20.24 -3.10
C VAL A 116 7.34 19.21 -2.27
N LEU A 117 8.67 19.35 -2.16
CA LEU A 117 9.50 18.48 -1.31
C LEU A 117 9.12 18.62 0.16
N GLY A 118 8.84 19.84 0.64
CA GLY A 118 8.33 20.08 1.99
C GLY A 118 6.97 19.42 2.24
N GLU A 119 6.06 19.47 1.25
CA GLU A 119 4.78 18.78 1.32
C GLU A 119 4.93 17.25 1.32
N ILE A 120 5.82 16.71 0.49
CA ILE A 120 6.15 15.28 0.46
C ILE A 120 6.72 14.85 1.81
N SER A 121 7.69 15.59 2.36
CA SER A 121 8.29 15.34 3.68
C SER A 121 7.23 15.28 4.78
N HIS A 122 6.34 16.28 4.86
CA HIS A 122 5.25 16.30 5.83
C HIS A 122 4.26 15.13 5.68
N LYS A 123 3.98 14.72 4.45
CA LYS A 123 3.12 13.55 4.21
C LYS A 123 3.82 12.25 4.58
N LEU A 124 5.12 12.13 4.33
CA LEU A 124 5.92 10.97 4.74
C LEU A 124 5.96 10.86 6.27
N ASP A 125 6.07 11.96 7.01
CA ASP A 125 5.96 11.96 8.48
C ASP A 125 4.59 11.45 8.95
N LYS A 126 3.51 11.90 8.32
CA LYS A 126 2.16 11.38 8.61
C LYS A 126 2.02 9.90 8.30
N ILE A 127 2.64 9.43 7.22
CA ILE A 127 2.67 8.01 6.85
C ILE A 127 3.47 7.22 7.88
N ALA A 128 4.64 7.70 8.31
CA ALA A 128 5.46 7.09 9.35
C ALA A 128 4.68 6.94 10.65
N ALA A 129 4.04 8.02 11.12
CA ALA A 129 3.18 7.99 12.31
C ALA A 129 2.04 6.97 12.20
N ARG A 130 1.42 6.83 11.02
CA ARG A 130 0.39 5.82 10.77
C ARG A 130 0.95 4.40 10.80
N VAL A 131 2.11 4.17 10.18
CA VAL A 131 2.79 2.86 10.20
C VAL A 131 3.14 2.46 11.64
N ASP A 132 3.57 3.40 12.45
CA ASP A 132 3.91 3.15 13.86
C ASP A 132 2.68 2.93 14.74
N GLY A 133 1.57 3.59 14.42
CA GLY A 133 0.28 3.40 15.07
C GLY A 133 -0.36 2.03 14.86
N ILE A 134 0.17 1.18 13.97
CA ILE A 134 -0.32 -0.19 13.76
C ILE A 134 0.15 -1.09 14.92
N LEU A 135 -0.61 -1.10 16.02
CA LEU A 135 -0.31 -1.88 17.23
C LEU A 135 -0.95 -3.28 17.16
N LEU A 136 -0.13 -4.30 16.90
CA LEU A 136 -0.54 -5.72 16.86
C LEU A 136 -0.15 -6.48 18.15
N SER A 137 0.02 -5.76 19.27
CA SER A 137 0.50 -6.32 20.54
C SER A 137 -0.54 -7.16 21.27
N ASN A 138 -1.82 -6.85 21.08
CA ASN A 138 -2.93 -7.49 21.81
C ASN A 138 -3.64 -8.57 20.99
N VAL A 139 -3.10 -8.94 19.82
CA VAL A 139 -3.67 -9.94 18.93
C VAL A 139 -2.79 -11.18 18.97
N ASP A 140 -3.40 -12.35 19.15
CA ASP A 140 -2.71 -13.64 19.23
C ASP A 140 -1.69 -13.82 18.10
N SER A 141 -0.43 -14.05 18.50
CA SER A 141 0.71 -14.13 17.60
C SER A 141 0.74 -15.40 16.75
N SER A 142 -0.12 -16.38 17.03
CA SER A 142 -0.23 -17.65 16.31
C SER A 142 -1.03 -17.53 15.01
N ALA A 143 -1.81 -16.46 14.84
CA ALA A 143 -2.59 -16.25 13.62
C ALA A 143 -1.68 -15.84 12.46
N ARG A 144 -1.62 -16.66 11.40
CA ARG A 144 -0.84 -16.43 10.17
C ARG A 144 -1.03 -15.00 9.60
N LYS A 145 -2.24 -14.47 9.66
CA LYS A 145 -2.57 -13.09 9.22
C LYS A 145 -1.88 -12.01 10.05
N VAL A 146 -1.71 -12.21 11.36
CA VAL A 146 -1.03 -11.25 12.25
C VAL A 146 0.45 -11.20 11.90
N GLN A 147 1.05 -12.35 11.61
CA GLN A 147 2.43 -12.42 11.15
C GLN A 147 2.63 -11.71 9.80
N GLU A 148 1.70 -11.89 8.86
CA GLU A 148 1.71 -11.18 7.56
C GLU A 148 1.55 -9.67 7.75
N LEU A 149 0.66 -9.21 8.63
CA LEU A 149 0.50 -7.79 8.93
C LEU A 149 1.75 -7.19 9.58
N ARG A 150 2.43 -7.94 10.46
CA ARG A 150 3.72 -7.53 11.04
C ARG A 150 4.81 -7.42 9.98
N SER A 151 4.90 -8.38 9.07
CA SER A 151 5.88 -8.31 7.97
C SER A 151 5.61 -7.13 7.05
N LYS A 152 4.33 -6.90 6.69
CA LYS A 152 3.91 -5.75 5.87
C LYS A 152 4.19 -4.41 6.57
N ARG A 153 3.89 -4.29 7.86
CA ARG A 153 4.23 -3.09 8.65
C ARG A 153 5.73 -2.80 8.58
N LYS A 154 6.57 -3.82 8.78
CA LYS A 154 8.03 -3.68 8.74
C LYS A 154 8.52 -3.27 7.36
N GLU A 155 7.92 -3.81 6.31
CA GLU A 155 8.22 -3.42 4.92
C GLU A 155 7.84 -1.97 4.66
N LEU A 156 6.63 -1.54 5.04
CA LEU A 156 6.17 -0.16 4.89
C LEU A 156 7.08 0.80 5.66
N SER A 157 7.45 0.48 6.90
CA SER A 157 8.38 1.27 7.70
C SER A 157 9.71 1.48 6.98
N ARG A 158 10.31 0.41 6.42
CA ARG A 158 11.55 0.51 5.64
C ARG A 158 11.38 1.38 4.39
N LYS A 159 10.29 1.21 3.64
CA LYS A 159 10.00 2.00 2.44
C LYS A 159 9.79 3.47 2.78
N THR A 160 9.08 3.80 3.85
CA THR A 160 8.89 5.17 4.31
C THR A 160 10.22 5.82 4.68
N VAL A 161 11.07 5.14 5.46
CA VAL A 161 12.41 5.65 5.79
C VAL A 161 13.26 5.87 4.54
N ALA A 162 13.20 4.96 3.57
CA ALA A 162 13.91 5.13 2.29
C ALA A 162 13.41 6.36 1.52
N CYS A 163 12.10 6.56 1.42
CA CYS A 163 11.51 7.74 0.77
C CYS A 163 11.89 9.04 1.50
N MET A 164 11.90 9.04 2.83
CA MET A 164 12.34 10.19 3.63
C MET A 164 13.81 10.53 3.33
N GLY A 165 14.70 9.53 3.32
CA GLY A 165 16.11 9.74 2.99
C GLY A 165 16.32 10.30 1.57
N ARG A 166 15.53 9.85 0.59
CA ARG A 166 15.54 10.41 -0.78
C ARG A 166 15.07 11.87 -0.79
N CYS A 167 13.96 12.17 -0.10
CA CYS A 167 13.44 13.52 0.03
C CYS A 167 14.45 14.47 0.69
N ASP A 168 15.11 14.04 1.77
CA ASP A 168 16.14 14.81 2.47
C ASP A 168 17.38 15.05 1.61
N ALA A 169 17.80 14.05 0.82
CA ALA A 169 18.89 14.19 -0.12
C ALA A 169 18.56 15.26 -1.19
N LEU A 170 17.35 15.23 -1.75
CA LEU A 170 16.88 16.24 -2.71
C LEU A 170 16.79 17.64 -2.08
N MET A 171 16.25 17.76 -0.86
CA MET A 171 16.21 19.04 -0.15
C MET A 171 17.60 19.58 0.18
N THR A 172 18.54 18.72 0.57
CA THR A 172 19.92 19.11 0.87
C THR A 172 20.62 19.61 -0.39
N LEU A 173 20.47 18.90 -1.51
CA LEU A 173 20.97 19.34 -2.81
C LEU A 173 20.38 20.70 -3.20
N PHE A 174 19.08 20.88 -3.00
CA PHE A 174 18.40 22.15 -3.29
C PHE A 174 18.95 23.31 -2.45
N LYS A 175 19.19 23.08 -1.14
CA LYS A 175 19.77 24.10 -0.24
C LYS A 175 21.19 24.48 -0.65
N VAL A 176 22.07 23.49 -0.88
CA VAL A 176 23.47 23.74 -1.29
C VAL A 176 23.53 24.56 -2.56
N LEU A 177 22.72 24.21 -3.56
CA LEU A 177 22.70 24.94 -4.84
C LEU A 177 22.08 26.34 -4.71
N ARG A 178 21.18 26.58 -3.74
CA ARG A 178 20.59 27.90 -3.50
C ARG A 178 21.54 28.85 -2.76
N ASP A 179 22.26 28.34 -1.77
CA ASP A 179 23.08 29.13 -0.84
C ASP A 179 24.43 29.56 -1.45
N GLU A 180 24.77 29.08 -2.64
CA GLU A 180 25.96 29.48 -3.41
C GLU A 180 25.74 30.68 -4.36
N LYS A 181 24.67 31.44 -4.13
CA LYS A 181 24.45 32.77 -4.72
C LYS A 181 25.32 33.82 -4.05
#